data_AF-A0A923UQQ3-F1
#
_entry.id   AF-A0A923UQQ3-F1
#
_cell.length_a   1.000
_cell.length_b   1.000
_cell.length_c   1.000
_cell.angle_alpha   90.00
_cell.angle_beta   90.00
_cell.angle_gamma   90.00
#
_symmetry.space_group_name_H-M   'P 1'
#
loop_
_entity.id
_entity.type
_entity.pdbx_description
1 polymer ?
#
loop_
_entity_poly.entity_id
_entity_poly.type
_entity_poly.pdbx_seq_one_letter_code
_entity_poly.pdbx_strand_id
1 'polypeptide(L)' 'MVFKYSITGTVLYKQYVKSETNKSYLFGIKKMVSRGIKVQSIICDGRKGLF' A
#
# COMPACT_ATOMS: atom_id res chain seq x y z
N MET A 1 0.57 6.98 2.38
CA MET A 1 0.63 5.57 1.91
C MET A 1 1.47 5.48 0.64
N VAL A 2 2.43 4.56 0.58
CA VAL A 2 3.34 4.39 -0.57
C VAL A 2 3.39 2.91 -0.95
N PHE A 3 3.25 2.63 -2.25
CA PHE A 3 3.56 1.32 -2.84
C PHE A 3 4.85 1.46 -3.61
N LYS A 4 5.77 0.52 -3.41
CA LYS A 4 7.07 0.50 -4.07
C LYS A 4 7.45 -0.92 -4.46
N TYR A 5 8.31 -1.05 -5.47
CA TYR A 5 9.00 -2.31 -5.73
C TYR A 5 9.89 -2.67 -4.54
N SER A 6 9.80 -3.92 -4.08
CA SER A 6 10.54 -4.38 -2.91
C SER A 6 12.06 -4.44 -3.14
N ILE A 7 12.48 -4.76 -4.38
CA ILE A 7 13.89 -4.90 -4.75
C ILE A 7 14.55 -3.54 -5.01
N THR A 8 13.96 -2.72 -5.90
CA THR A 8 14.57 -1.46 -6.35
C THR A 8 14.18 -0.25 -5.51
N GLY A 9 13.14 -0.36 -4.68
CA GLY A 9 12.58 0.77 -3.93
C GLY A 9 11.81 1.78 -4.80
N THR A 10 11.67 1.56 -6.11
CA THR A 10 10.97 2.46 -7.03
C THR A 10 9.51 2.63 -6.61
N VAL A 11 9.06 3.87 -6.48
CA VAL A 11 7.68 4.20 -6.11
C VAL A 11 6.74 3.93 -7.28
N LEU A 12 5.76 3.04 -7.06
CA LEU A 12 4.70 2.69 -8.00
C LEU A 12 3.48 3.59 -7.85
N TYR A 13 3.18 3.95 -6.61
CA TYR A 13 2.03 4.77 -6.27
C TYR A 13 2.26 5.45 -4.93
N LYS A 14 1.92 6.73 -4.86
CA LYS A 14 1.95 7.51 -3.63
C LYS A 14 0.62 8.23 -3.47
N GLN A 15 0.10 8.19 -2.26
CA GLN A 15 -1.08 8.94 -1.88
C GLN A 15 -0.84 9.60 -0.52
N TYR A 16 -1.07 10.91 -0.48
CA TYR A 16 -1.20 11.64 0.76
C TYR A 16 -2.58 11.37 1.35
N VAL A 17 -2.60 10.96 2.61
CA VAL A 17 -3.83 10.71 3.37
C VAL A 17 -3.69 11.45 4.69
N LYS A 18 -4.79 12.05 5.17
CA LYS A 18 -4.80 12.74 6.46
C LYS A 18 -4.67 11.75 7.62
N SER A 19 -5.25 10.56 7.46
CA SER A 19 -5.16 9.45 8.39
C SER A 19 -5.13 8.12 7.62
N GLU A 20 -4.33 7.18 8.10
CA GLU A 20 -4.31 5.82 7.55
C GLU A 20 -5.53 5.03 8.03
N THR A 21 -6.28 4.47 7.08
CA THR A 21 -7.50 3.69 7.37
C THR A 21 -7.50 2.38 6.59
N ASN A 22 -8.18 1.35 7.11
CA ASN A 22 -8.36 0.08 6.39
C ASN A 22 -8.97 0.27 4.99
N LYS A 23 -9.89 1.24 4.85
CA LYS A 23 -10.48 1.61 3.55
C LYS A 23 -9.42 2.11 2.56
N SER A 24 -8.50 2.96 3.02
CA SER A 24 -7.41 3.46 2.17
C SER A 24 -6.45 2.35 1.73
N TYR A 25 -6.11 1.39 2.61
CA TYR A 25 -5.30 0.24 2.24
C TYR A 25 -5.99 -0.64 1.20
N LEU A 26 -7.27 -0.99 1.43
CA LEU A 26 -8.04 -1.80 0.50
C LEU A 26 -8.12 -1.16 -0.89
N PHE A 27 -8.30 0.17 -0.94
CA PHE A 27 -8.28 0.92 -2.20
C PHE A 27 -6.91 0.83 -2.89
N GLY A 28 -5.82 1.05 -2.16
CA GLY A 28 -4.47 0.94 -2.71
C GLY A 28 -4.15 -0.45 -3.24
N ILE A 29 -4.51 -1.50 -2.48
CA ILE A 29 -4.34 -2.91 -2.88
C ILE A 29 -5.13 -3.22 -4.14
N LYS A 30 -6.42 -2.87 -4.19
CA LYS A 30 -7.26 -3.07 -5.39
C LYS A 30 -6.66 -2.39 -6.62
N LYS A 31 -6.09 -1.20 -6.46
CA LYS A 31 -5.43 -0.48 -7.53
C LYS A 31 -4.19 -1.22 -8.03
N MET A 32 -3.37 -1.78 -7.14
CA MET A 32 -2.22 -2.61 -7.53
C MET A 32 -2.68 -3.88 -8.26
N VAL A 33 -3.68 -4.58 -7.72
CA VAL A 33 -4.23 -5.80 -8.32
C VAL A 33 -4.82 -5.54 -9.71
N SER A 34 -5.54 -4.41 -9.90
CA SER A 34 -6.07 -4.02 -11.22
C SER A 34 -4.98 -3.80 -12.27
N ARG A 35 -3.75 -3.52 -11.85
CA ARG A 35 -2.56 -3.36 -12.71
C ARG A 35 -1.76 -4.66 -12.87
N GLY A 36 -2.27 -5.79 -12.36
CA GLY A 36 -1.57 -7.08 -12.36
C GLY A 36 -0.45 -7.18 -11.33
N ILE A 37 -0.36 -6.24 -10.37
CA ILE A 37 0.72 -6.18 -9.38
C ILE A 37 0.27 -6.88 -8.10
N LYS A 38 0.99 -7.95 -7.73
CA LYS A 38 0.79 -8.67 -6.46
C LYS A 38 1.47 -7.92 -5.32
N VAL A 39 0.70 -7.58 -4.28
CA VAL A 39 1.25 -7.00 -3.04
C VAL A 39 1.86 -8.13 -2.19
N GLN A 40 3.16 -8.02 -1.89
CA GLN A 40 3.90 -9.02 -1.11
C GLN A 40 3.74 -8.84 0.40
N SER A 41 3.79 -7.59 0.87
CA SER A 41 3.72 -7.24 2.29
C SER A 41 3.19 -5.82 2.46
N ILE A 42 2.65 -5.55 3.65
CA ILE A 42 2.16 -4.24 4.06
C ILE A 42 2.76 -3.96 5.44
N ILE A 43 3.37 -2.79 5.58
CA ILE A 43 3.98 -2.34 6.83
C ILE A 43 3.25 -1.08 7.26
N CYS A 44 2.80 -1.06 8.52
CA CYS A 44 2.16 0.09 9.15
C CYS A 44 3.07 0.62 10.26
N ASP A 45 3.09 1.94 10.42
CA ASP A 45 3.89 2.57 11.46
C ASP A 45 3.28 2.31 12.85
N GLY A 46 3.94 1.45 13.64
CA GLY A 46 3.63 1.24 15.06
C GLY A 46 2.30 0.54 15.40
N ARG A 47 1.49 0.11 14.43
CA ARG A 47 0.23 -0.62 14.67
C ARG A 47 0.19 -1.91 13.85
N LYS A 48 -0.48 -2.95 14.39
CA LYS A 48 -0.91 -4.11 13.61
C LYS A 48 -1.85 -3.61 12.51
N GLY A 49 -1.30 -3.38 11.31
CA GLY A 49 -2.09 -3.09 10.10
C GLY A 49 -3.02 -4.24 9.74
N LEU A 50 -3.99 -3.97 8.85
CA LEU A 50 -4.96 -4.91 8.25
C LEU A 50 -5.33 -6.12 9.13
N PHE A 51 -6.12 -5.83 10.16
CA PHE A 51 -7.12 -6.72 10.74
C PHE A 51 -8.47 -5.99 10.70
#